data_AF-G5K590-F1
#
_entry.id   AF-G5K590-F1
#
_cell.length_a   1.000
_cell.length_b   1.000
_cell.length_c   1.000
_cell.angle_alpha   90.00
_cell.angle_beta   90.00
_cell.angle_gamma   90.00
#
_symmetry.space_group_name_H-M   'P 1'
#
loop_
_entity.id
_entity.type
_entity.pdbx_description
1 polymer ?
#
loop_
_entity_poly.entity_id
_entity_poly.type
_entity_poly.pdbx_seq_one_letter_code
_entity_poly.pdbx_strand_id
1 'polypeptide(L)'
;MVKETLILAYSGGLDTSVAIARLKEDYQVIAVCMDVGEGKDLDFIHDKALRVGASDSYVIDIKEEFATDYVLPALQAHAFYEQKYPLVSALSRPVIAKKLVEIAHEKGASYIAHGCTGKGNDQVRFEVAIAALDPDIKVIAPVREW
;
A
#
# COMPACT_ATOMS: atom_id res chain seq x y z
N MET A 1 -14.28 -23.81 0.19
CA MET A 1 -13.14 -23.56 -0.71
C MET A 1 -12.14 -22.69 0.03
N VAL A 2 -10.84 -22.97 -0.08
CA VAL A 2 -9.80 -22.12 0.50
C VAL A 2 -9.76 -20.83 -0.34
N LYS A 3 -9.87 -19.67 0.32
CA LYS A 3 -9.82 -18.37 -0.37
C LYS A 3 -8.37 -18.04 -0.73
N GLU A 4 -8.16 -17.43 -1.89
CA GLU A 4 -6.85 -16.90 -2.26
C GLU A 4 -6.47 -15.75 -1.32
N THR A 5 -5.18 -15.65 -0.99
CA THR A 5 -4.66 -14.56 -0.15
C THR A 5 -4.49 -13.28 -0.97
N LEU A 6 -4.92 -12.17 -0.38
CA LEU A 6 -4.82 -10.83 -0.97
C LEU A 6 -4.18 -9.88 0.05
N ILE A 7 -3.16 -9.14 -0.39
CA ILE A 7 -2.50 -8.12 0.42
C ILE A 7 -3.16 -6.77 0.13
N LEU A 8 -3.75 -6.13 1.14
CA LEU A 8 -4.36 -4.81 1.01
C LEU A 8 -3.43 -3.74 1.59
N ALA A 9 -3.05 -2.77 0.77
CA ALA A 9 -2.46 -1.52 1.23
C ALA A 9 -3.49 -0.74 2.07
N TYR A 10 -3.35 -0.80 3.40
CA TYR A 10 -4.36 -0.35 4.34
C TYR A 10 -3.92 0.91 5.09
N SER A 11 -4.73 1.96 4.98
CA SER A 11 -4.41 3.28 5.55
C SER A 11 -5.06 3.55 6.92
N GLY A 12 -6.00 2.70 7.33
CA GLY A 12 -6.92 2.99 8.45
C GLY A 12 -8.12 3.87 8.08
N GLY A 13 -8.14 4.47 6.88
CA GLY A 13 -9.21 5.31 6.39
C GLY A 13 -10.52 4.55 6.10
N LEU A 14 -11.61 5.30 5.87
CA LEU A 14 -12.93 4.74 5.56
C LEU A 14 -12.87 3.83 4.33
N ASP A 15 -12.31 4.33 3.23
CA ASP A 15 -12.30 3.63 1.94
C ASP A 15 -11.61 2.27 2.03
N THR A 16 -10.42 2.21 2.61
CA THR A 16 -9.69 0.95 2.79
C THR A 16 -10.33 0.05 3.85
N SER A 17 -11.12 0.58 4.78
CA SER A 17 -11.92 -0.23 5.72
C SER A 17 -13.11 -0.88 5.01
N VAL A 18 -13.85 -0.13 4.20
CA VAL A 18 -14.95 -0.67 3.39
C VAL A 18 -14.40 -1.70 2.38
N ALA A 19 -13.21 -1.46 1.83
CA ALA A 19 -12.53 -2.42 0.96
C ALA A 19 -12.28 -3.77 1.67
N ILE A 20 -11.82 -3.79 2.92
CA ILE A 20 -11.70 -5.05 3.71
C ILE A 20 -13.06 -5.75 3.79
N ALA A 21 -14.11 -5.01 4.16
CA ALA A 21 -15.44 -5.58 4.35
C ALA A 21 -16.02 -6.21 3.08
N ARG A 22 -15.68 -5.67 1.90
CA ARG A 22 -16.08 -6.21 0.60
C ARG A 22 -15.16 -7.34 0.12
N LEU A 23 -13.85 -7.14 0.14
CA LEU A 23 -12.86 -8.10 -0.36
C LEU A 23 -12.86 -9.41 0.43
N LYS A 24 -13.19 -9.38 1.73
CA LYS A 24 -13.23 -10.59 2.56
C LYS A 24 -14.30 -11.59 2.13
N GLU A 25 -15.27 -11.20 1.29
CA GLU A 25 -16.27 -12.12 0.75
C GLU A 25 -15.62 -13.14 -0.19
N ASP A 26 -14.65 -12.69 -0.99
CA ASP A 26 -14.00 -13.46 -2.05
C ASP A 26 -12.56 -13.91 -1.68
N TYR A 27 -11.86 -13.14 -0.85
CA TYR A 27 -10.44 -13.33 -0.53
C TYR A 27 -10.16 -13.50 0.97
N GLN A 28 -9.01 -14.08 1.29
CA GLN A 28 -8.39 -13.97 2.60
C GLN A 28 -7.55 -12.68 2.63
N VAL A 29 -8.10 -11.63 3.22
CA VAL A 29 -7.50 -10.28 3.20
C VAL A 29 -6.50 -10.11 4.34
N ILE A 30 -5.23 -9.88 3.99
CA ILE A 30 -4.20 -9.43 4.92
C ILE A 30 -4.04 -7.91 4.75
N ALA A 31 -4.31 -7.15 5.81
CA ALA A 31 -4.16 -5.70 5.80
C ALA A 31 -2.72 -5.32 6.14
N VAL A 32 -2.11 -4.41 5.38
CA VAL A 32 -0.75 -3.95 5.65
C VAL A 32 -0.70 -2.43 5.64
N CYS A 33 -0.29 -1.87 6.78
CA CYS A 33 0.00 -0.45 6.95
C CYS A 33 1.51 -0.25 7.00
N MET A 34 2.00 0.73 6.25
CA MET A 34 3.41 1.14 6.27
C MET A 34 3.55 2.46 7.02
N ASP A 35 4.37 2.52 8.05
CA ASP A 35 4.73 3.77 8.70
C ASP A 35 5.90 4.44 7.97
N VAL A 36 5.59 5.56 7.31
CA VAL A 36 6.54 6.45 6.63
C VAL A 36 6.78 7.75 7.41
N GLY A 37 6.40 7.80 8.69
CA GLY A 37 6.60 8.97 9.56
C GLY A 37 5.45 9.98 9.55
N GLU A 38 4.24 9.55 9.19
CA GLU A 38 3.06 10.42 9.08
C GLU A 38 2.31 10.66 10.41
N GLY A 39 2.78 10.08 11.52
CA GLY A 39 2.26 10.35 12.87
C GLY A 39 0.87 9.74 13.15
N LYS A 40 0.54 8.63 12.47
CA LYS A 40 -0.73 7.91 12.66
C LYS A 40 -0.76 7.12 13.97
N ASP A 41 -1.97 6.87 14.46
CA ASP A 41 -2.23 5.91 15.53
C ASP A 41 -2.17 4.48 14.95
N LEU A 42 -0.97 3.90 14.98
CA LEU A 42 -0.66 2.62 14.35
C LEU A 42 -1.38 1.44 15.03
N ASP A 43 -1.52 1.48 16.36
CA ASP A 43 -2.23 0.46 17.12
C ASP A 43 -3.71 0.46 16.77
N PHE A 44 -4.32 1.66 16.69
CA PHE A 44 -5.70 1.79 16.23
C PHE A 44 -5.90 1.25 14.82
N ILE A 45 -4.98 1.53 13.89
CA ILE A 45 -5.06 1.06 12.50
C ILE A 45 -5.01 -0.46 12.46
N HIS A 46 -4.04 -1.07 13.15
CA HIS A 46 -3.91 -2.51 13.26
C HIS A 46 -5.22 -3.15 13.77
N ASP A 47 -5.70 -2.70 14.93
CA ASP A 47 -6.88 -3.27 15.58
C ASP A 47 -8.17 -3.01 14.81
N LYS A 48 -8.23 -1.89 14.08
CA LYS A 48 -9.37 -1.59 13.20
C LYS A 48 -9.42 -2.56 12.02
N ALA A 49 -8.29 -2.90 11.40
CA ALA A 49 -8.29 -3.84 10.27
C ALA A 49 -8.87 -5.20 10.66
N LEU A 50 -8.44 -5.74 11.81
CA LEU A 50 -8.93 -7.00 12.35
C LEU A 50 -10.43 -6.94 12.67
N ARG A 51 -10.90 -5.87 13.34
CA ARG A 51 -12.33 -5.68 13.65
C ARG A 51 -13.22 -5.63 12.41
N VAL A 52 -12.73 -5.03 11.32
CA VAL A 52 -13.49 -4.90 10.07
C VAL A 52 -13.52 -6.22 9.28
N GLY A 53 -12.57 -7.12 9.55
CA GLY A 53 -12.58 -8.51 9.10
C GLY A 53 -11.40 -8.91 8.23
N ALA A 54 -10.25 -8.24 8.34
CA ALA A 54 -9.00 -8.77 7.82
C ALA A 54 -8.62 -10.05 8.59
N SER A 55 -8.07 -11.04 7.89
CA SER A 55 -7.58 -12.27 8.53
C SER A 55 -6.31 -12.05 9.33
N ASP A 56 -5.52 -11.05 8.94
CA ASP A 56 -4.29 -10.65 9.60
C ASP A 56 -4.03 -9.16 9.34
N SER A 57 -3.26 -8.51 10.20
CA SER A 57 -2.93 -7.09 10.09
C SER A 57 -1.48 -6.83 10.46
N TYR A 58 -0.74 -6.18 9.57
CA TYR A 58 0.65 -5.82 9.77
C TYR A 58 0.80 -4.30 9.79
N VAL A 59 1.61 -3.81 10.73
CA VAL A 59 2.14 -2.46 10.71
C VAL A 59 3.66 -2.57 10.62
N ILE A 60 4.24 -1.93 9.62
CA ILE A 60 5.66 -2.06 9.31
C ILE A 60 6.30 -0.67 9.32
N ASP A 61 7.30 -0.49 10.17
CA ASP A 61 8.12 0.71 10.17
C ASP A 61 9.09 0.66 8.98
N ILE A 62 8.96 1.64 8.08
CA ILE A 62 9.84 1.79 6.92
C ILE A 62 10.46 3.18 6.86
N LYS A 63 10.51 3.92 7.98
CA LYS A 63 11.01 5.29 8.02
C LYS A 63 12.46 5.39 7.58
N GLU A 64 13.31 4.48 8.07
CA GLU A 64 14.74 4.48 7.74
C GLU A 64 14.94 4.20 6.26
N GLU A 65 14.35 3.12 5.72
CA GLU A 65 14.44 2.79 4.29
C GLU A 65 13.86 3.91 3.41
N PHE A 66 12.74 4.52 3.81
CA PHE A 66 12.19 5.66 3.10
C PHE A 66 13.15 6.86 3.10
N ALA A 67 13.77 7.17 4.22
CA ALA A 67 14.72 8.27 4.34
C ALA A 67 15.99 8.05 3.53
N THR A 68 16.61 6.87 3.65
CA THR A 68 17.91 6.56 3.02
C THR A 68 17.79 6.29 1.53
N ASP A 69 16.76 5.56 1.10
CA ASP A 69 16.74 4.99 -0.25
C ASP A 69 15.83 5.79 -1.20
N TYR A 70 15.00 6.69 -0.69
CA TYR A 70 14.06 7.48 -1.50
C TYR A 70 14.20 8.99 -1.27
N VAL A 71 14.18 9.46 -0.01
CA VAL A 71 14.30 10.89 0.30
C VAL A 71 15.70 11.41 0.03
N LEU A 72 16.74 10.73 0.50
CA LEU A 72 18.13 11.16 0.30
C LEU A 72 18.51 11.25 -1.20
N PRO A 73 18.20 10.28 -2.07
CA PRO A 73 18.45 10.42 -3.51
C PRO A 73 17.68 11.59 -4.15
N ALA A 74 16.42 11.81 -3.75
CA ALA A 74 15.64 12.94 -4.23
C ALA A 74 16.26 14.29 -3.81
N LEU A 75 16.78 14.36 -2.58
CA LEU A 75 17.51 15.54 -2.08
C LEU A 75 18.81 15.79 -2.86
N GLN A 76 19.61 14.74 -3.07
CA GLN A 76 20.87 14.82 -3.84
C GLN A 76 20.63 15.24 -5.30
N ALA A 77 19.51 14.82 -5.89
CA ALA A 77 19.11 15.18 -7.24
C ALA A 77 18.49 16.59 -7.33
N HIS A 78 18.33 17.30 -6.21
CA HIS A 78 17.55 18.54 -6.14
C HIS A 78 16.16 18.37 -6.78
N ALA A 79 15.51 17.23 -6.53
CA ALA A 79 14.29 16.84 -7.20
C ALA A 79 13.13 17.78 -6.84
N PHE A 80 12.68 18.56 -7.82
CA PHE A 80 11.66 19.58 -7.62
C PHE A 80 10.74 19.61 -8.85
N TYR A 81 9.58 18.97 -8.74
CA TYR A 81 8.59 18.91 -9.80
C TYR A 81 8.05 20.31 -10.10
N GLU A 82 8.06 20.69 -11.38
CA GLU A 82 7.68 22.02 -11.86
C GLU A 82 8.37 23.17 -11.12
N GLN A 83 9.59 22.93 -10.60
CA GLN A 83 10.35 23.90 -9.80
C GLN A 83 9.58 24.41 -8.57
N LYS A 84 8.62 23.61 -8.05
CA LYS A 84 7.79 23.99 -6.89
C LYS A 84 7.59 22.88 -5.86
N TYR A 85 7.50 21.63 -6.30
CA TYR A 85 7.03 20.54 -5.45
C TYR A 85 8.10 19.46 -5.24
N PRO A 86 8.55 19.20 -4.00
CA PRO A 86 9.60 18.22 -3.69
C PRO A 86 9.08 16.77 -3.66
N LEU A 87 8.12 16.41 -4.52
CA LEU A 87 7.67 15.03 -4.71
C LEU A 87 7.15 14.32 -3.43
N VAL A 88 6.70 15.06 -2.42
CA VAL A 88 6.32 14.56 -1.08
C VAL A 88 5.55 13.23 -1.11
N SER A 89 4.42 13.18 -1.83
CA SER A 89 3.59 11.97 -1.92
C SER A 89 4.20 10.95 -2.88
N ALA A 90 4.88 11.39 -3.93
CA ALA A 90 5.39 10.51 -4.97
C ALA A 90 6.50 9.59 -4.46
N LEU A 91 7.37 10.08 -3.57
CA LEU A 91 8.54 9.33 -3.09
C LEU A 91 8.16 8.12 -2.23
N SER A 92 7.06 8.18 -1.50
CA SER A 92 6.67 7.08 -0.60
C SER A 92 5.98 5.92 -1.32
N ARG A 93 5.42 6.13 -2.52
CA ARG A 93 4.61 5.06 -3.17
C ARG A 93 5.46 3.90 -3.66
N PRO A 94 6.65 4.13 -4.27
CA PRO A 94 7.54 3.03 -4.66
C PRO A 94 7.99 2.16 -3.48
N VAL A 95 8.33 2.76 -2.32
CA VAL A 95 8.73 1.97 -1.14
C VAL A 95 7.58 1.15 -0.58
N ILE A 96 6.36 1.71 -0.54
CA ILE A 96 5.18 0.97 -0.10
C ILE A 96 4.88 -0.18 -1.08
N ALA A 97 4.92 0.08 -2.40
CA ALA A 97 4.72 -0.95 -3.42
C ALA A 97 5.76 -2.08 -3.29
N LYS A 98 7.04 -1.75 -3.09
CA LYS A 98 8.11 -2.72 -2.85
C LYS A 98 7.78 -3.64 -1.67
N LYS A 99 7.40 -3.07 -0.53
CA LYS A 99 7.04 -3.85 0.65
C LYS A 99 5.78 -4.70 0.47
N LEU A 100 4.79 -4.21 -0.27
CA LEU A 100 3.59 -5.00 -0.56
C LEU A 100 3.92 -6.23 -1.41
N VAL A 101 4.83 -6.10 -2.39
CA VAL A 101 5.32 -7.24 -3.21
C VAL A 101 6.12 -8.22 -2.35
N GLU A 102 7.04 -7.74 -1.52
CA GLU A 102 7.82 -8.58 -0.59
C GLU A 102 6.90 -9.43 0.31
N ILE A 103 5.85 -8.81 0.88
CA ILE A 103 4.89 -9.49 1.74
C ILE A 103 3.98 -10.43 0.94
N ALA A 104 3.60 -10.06 -0.28
CA ALA A 104 2.84 -10.93 -1.15
C ALA A 104 3.62 -12.23 -1.42
N HIS A 105 4.93 -12.13 -1.68
CA HIS A 105 5.81 -13.31 -1.82
C HIS A 105 5.92 -14.11 -0.53
N GLU A 106 6.13 -13.47 0.61
CA GLU A 106 6.22 -14.14 1.92
C GLU A 106 4.94 -14.92 2.25
N LYS A 107 3.77 -14.35 1.92
CA LYS A 107 2.45 -14.95 2.22
C LYS A 107 1.92 -15.83 1.09
N GLY A 108 2.65 -15.98 -0.02
CA GLY A 108 2.18 -16.72 -1.19
C GLY A 108 0.93 -16.12 -1.84
N ALA A 109 0.74 -14.81 -1.75
CA ALA A 109 -0.39 -14.08 -2.31
C ALA A 109 -0.13 -13.70 -3.77
N SER A 110 -1.11 -13.93 -4.65
CA SER A 110 -1.06 -13.51 -6.06
C SER A 110 -1.77 -12.19 -6.32
N TYR A 111 -2.32 -11.54 -5.29
CA TYR A 111 -3.11 -10.32 -5.41
C TYR A 111 -2.63 -9.24 -4.44
N ILE A 112 -2.52 -8.02 -4.95
CA ILE A 112 -2.35 -6.80 -4.14
C ILE A 112 -3.53 -5.88 -4.44
N ALA A 113 -4.12 -5.28 -3.40
CA ALA A 113 -5.14 -4.25 -3.56
C ALA A 113 -4.71 -2.92 -2.95
N HIS A 114 -5.22 -1.82 -3.51
CA HIS A 114 -5.01 -0.47 -2.99
C HIS A 114 -6.28 0.39 -3.01
N GLY A 115 -6.36 1.35 -2.10
CA GLY A 115 -7.50 2.29 -2.00
C GLY A 115 -7.38 3.56 -2.84
N CYS A 116 -6.48 3.64 -3.83
CA CYS A 116 -6.33 4.84 -4.64
C CYS A 116 -7.57 5.12 -5.51
N THR A 117 -7.90 6.41 -5.67
CA THR A 117 -8.99 6.85 -6.56
C THR A 117 -8.59 6.76 -8.03
N GLY A 118 -9.59 6.64 -8.91
CA GLY A 118 -9.38 6.56 -10.37
C GLY A 118 -8.90 7.84 -11.06
N LYS A 119 -8.80 8.97 -10.34
CA LYS A 119 -8.40 10.28 -10.91
C LYS A 119 -7.08 10.80 -10.34
N GLY A 120 -6.48 10.10 -9.38
CA GLY A 120 -5.24 10.50 -8.72
C GLY A 120 -3.99 9.91 -9.38
N ASN A 121 -2.83 10.47 -9.08
CA ASN A 121 -1.53 9.98 -9.54
C ASN A 121 -1.08 8.71 -8.79
N ASP A 122 -1.56 8.49 -7.57
CA ASP A 122 -1.09 7.40 -6.73
C ASP A 122 -1.43 6.01 -7.29
N GLN A 123 -2.56 5.83 -7.99
CA GLN A 123 -2.87 4.58 -8.67
C GLN A 123 -1.77 4.19 -9.66
N VAL A 124 -1.26 5.16 -10.44
CA VAL A 124 -0.21 4.94 -11.45
C VAL A 124 1.09 4.58 -10.76
N ARG A 125 1.42 5.28 -9.67
CA ARG A 125 2.65 5.04 -8.91
C ARG A 125 2.67 3.65 -8.28
N PHE A 126 1.54 3.19 -7.74
CA PHE A 126 1.42 1.84 -7.20
C PHE A 126 1.47 0.78 -8.30
N GLU A 127 0.61 0.89 -9.31
CA GLU A 127 0.46 -0.15 -10.34
C GLU A 127 1.71 -0.31 -11.18
N VAL A 128 2.36 0.79 -11.58
CA VAL A 128 3.62 0.72 -12.33
C VAL A 128 4.73 0.14 -11.47
N ALA A 129 4.83 0.53 -10.18
CA ALA A 129 5.84 -0.01 -9.30
C ALA A 129 5.65 -1.51 -9.03
N ILE A 130 4.41 -1.94 -8.75
CA ILE A 130 4.07 -3.36 -8.56
C ILE A 130 4.40 -4.14 -9.83
N ALA A 131 3.93 -3.70 -11.00
CA ALA A 131 4.20 -4.39 -12.26
C ALA A 131 5.69 -4.45 -12.64
N ALA A 132 6.47 -3.43 -12.26
CA ALA A 132 7.91 -3.42 -12.47
C ALA A 132 8.67 -4.37 -11.53
N LEU A 133 8.14 -4.63 -10.34
CA LEU A 133 8.72 -5.54 -9.36
C LEU A 133 8.31 -6.99 -9.59
N ASP A 134 7.03 -7.21 -9.89
CA ASP A 134 6.46 -8.51 -10.24
C ASP A 134 5.21 -8.34 -11.12
N PRO A 135 5.30 -8.62 -12.43
CA PRO A 135 4.18 -8.52 -13.35
C PRO A 135 3.14 -9.65 -13.20
N ASP A 136 3.46 -10.73 -12.46
CA ASP A 136 2.53 -11.85 -12.24
C ASP A 136 1.52 -11.54 -11.12
N ILE A 137 1.81 -10.54 -10.27
CA ILE A 137 0.87 -10.06 -9.25
C ILE A 137 -0.30 -9.32 -9.90
N LYS A 138 -1.52 -9.76 -9.57
CA LYS A 138 -2.75 -9.10 -10.01
C LYS A 138 -3.10 -7.95 -9.07
N VAL A 139 -3.25 -6.75 -9.62
CA VAL A 139 -3.68 -5.57 -8.84
C VAL A 139 -5.19 -5.41 -8.88
N ILE A 140 -5.80 -5.14 -7.72
CA ILE A 140 -7.22 -4.81 -7.58
C ILE A 140 -7.35 -3.38 -7.02
N ALA A 141 -8.20 -2.54 -7.63
CA ALA A 141 -8.39 -1.16 -7.19
C ALA A 141 -9.88 -0.88 -6.84
N PRO A 142 -10.37 -1.32 -5.67
CA PRO A 142 -11.78 -1.24 -5.30
C PRO A 142 -12.40 0.15 -5.45
N VAL A 143 -11.69 1.19 -5.00
CA VAL A 143 -12.17 2.58 -4.99
C VAL A 143 -12.27 3.18 -6.40
N ARG A 144 -11.57 2.58 -7.37
CA ARG A 144 -11.64 2.97 -8.79
C ARG A 144 -12.70 2.17 -9.53
N GLU A 145 -12.87 0.91 -9.18
CA GLU A 145 -13.66 -0.06 -9.94
C GLU A 145 -15.14 -0.12 -9.52
N TRP A 146 -15.46 0.23 -8.27
CA TRP A 146 -16.79 0.04 -7.67
C TRP A 146 -17.43 1.36 -7.19
#